data_AF-A0A1Y1V296-F1
#
_entry.id   AF-A0A1Y1V296-F1
#
_cell.length_a   1.000
_cell.length_b   1.000
_cell.length_c   1.000
_cell.angle_alpha   90.00
_cell.angle_beta   90.00
_cell.angle_gamma   90.00
#
_symmetry.space_group_name_H-M   'P 1'
#
loop_
_entity.id
_entity.type
_entity.pdbx_description
1 polymer ?
#
loop_
_entity_poly.entity_id
_entity_poly.type
_entity_poly.pdbx_seq_one_letter_code
_entity_poly.pdbx_strand_id
1 'polypeptide(L)'
;KVARAVNKRIPVYVDGGIRRGSDIFKAIALGADCCFIGRPAIWALNAMGADGVKKMLDILTEEFRLTMALAGCTRVDQISPKHIQHKKVYASKL
;
A
#
# COMPACT_ATOMS: atom_id res chain seq x y z
N LYS A 1 -1.34 -15.83 2.58
CA LYS A 1 -1.50 -16.97 3.53
C LYS A 1 -2.17 -16.53 4.83
N VAL A 2 -1.69 -15.47 5.51
CA VAL A 2 -2.30 -14.94 6.75
C VAL A 2 -3.73 -14.40 6.54
N ALA A 3 -3.95 -13.45 5.63
CA ALA A 3 -5.29 -12.86 5.41
C ALA A 3 -6.36 -13.91 5.06
N ARG A 4 -6.00 -14.91 4.23
CA ARG A 4 -6.86 -16.05 3.91
C ARG A 4 -7.22 -16.87 5.15
N ALA A 5 -6.24 -17.16 6.02
CA ALA A 5 -6.48 -17.91 7.25
C ALA A 5 -7.37 -17.13 8.24
N VAL A 6 -7.17 -15.80 8.33
CA VAL A 6 -8.00 -14.92 9.18
C VAL A 6 -9.44 -14.87 8.67
N ASN A 7 -9.65 -14.90 7.34
CA ASN A 7 -10.98 -14.90 6.72
C ASN A 7 -11.90 -13.79 7.24
N LYS A 8 -11.36 -12.55 7.32
CA LYS A 8 -12.08 -11.34 7.77
C LYS A 8 -12.71 -11.40 9.17
N ARG A 9 -12.35 -12.38 10.01
CA ARG A 9 -12.81 -12.48 11.41
C ARG A 9 -12.28 -11.36 12.29
N ILE A 10 -11.09 -10.83 11.95
CA ILE A 10 -10.45 -9.69 12.59
C ILE A 10 -9.73 -8.85 11.53
N PRO A 11 -9.46 -7.56 11.78
CA PRO A 11 -8.63 -6.75 10.90
C PRO A 11 -7.22 -7.34 10.74
N VAL A 12 -6.68 -7.25 9.53
CA VAL A 12 -5.32 -7.65 9.18
C VAL A 12 -4.56 -6.41 8.73
N TYR A 13 -3.52 -6.05 9.47
CA TYR A 13 -2.64 -4.95 9.09
C TYR A 13 -1.31 -5.47 8.58
N VAL A 14 -0.63 -4.67 7.76
CA VAL A 14 0.69 -5.03 7.21
C VAL A 14 1.64 -3.83 7.24
N ASP A 15 2.91 -4.12 7.43
CA ASP A 15 4.00 -3.18 7.27
C ASP A 15 5.17 -3.84 6.51
N GLY A 16 6.29 -3.15 6.39
CA GLY A 16 7.47 -3.69 5.73
C GLY A 16 7.52 -3.35 4.25
N GLY A 17 8.25 -2.29 3.92
CA GLY A 17 8.57 -1.94 2.53
C GLY A 17 7.54 -1.11 1.76
N ILE A 18 6.46 -0.62 2.38
CA ILE A 18 5.52 0.32 1.75
C ILE A 18 6.24 1.64 1.41
N ARG A 19 6.36 1.97 0.12
CA ARG A 19 7.06 3.19 -0.35
C ARG A 19 6.27 3.99 -1.37
N ARG A 20 5.29 3.37 -2.02
CA ARG A 20 4.43 4.00 -3.02
C ARG A 20 2.96 3.73 -2.74
N GLY A 21 2.08 4.57 -3.28
CA GLY A 21 0.63 4.32 -3.24
C GLY A 21 0.21 2.98 -3.85
N SER A 22 0.92 2.50 -4.87
CA SER A 22 0.67 1.17 -5.45
C SER A 22 1.05 0.01 -4.53
N ASP A 23 1.97 0.21 -3.59
CA ASP A 23 2.27 -0.80 -2.56
C ASP A 23 1.08 -0.97 -1.60
N ILE A 24 0.47 0.14 -1.19
CA ILE A 24 -0.75 0.16 -0.37
C ILE A 24 -1.89 -0.54 -1.12
N PHE A 25 -2.08 -0.19 -2.40
CA PHE A 25 -3.10 -0.82 -3.24
C PHE A 25 -2.91 -2.35 -3.34
N LYS A 26 -1.68 -2.82 -3.60
CA LYS A 26 -1.36 -4.26 -3.63
C LYS A 26 -1.63 -4.94 -2.29
N ALA A 27 -1.26 -4.31 -1.18
CA ALA A 27 -1.50 -4.84 0.16
C ALA A 27 -2.99 -5.03 0.45
N ILE A 28 -3.80 -4.01 0.16
CA ILE A 28 -5.27 -4.07 0.32
C ILE A 28 -5.87 -5.15 -0.58
N ALA A 29 -5.47 -5.18 -1.86
CA ALA A 29 -5.92 -6.19 -2.82
C ALA A 29 -5.60 -7.63 -2.37
N LEU A 30 -4.51 -7.82 -1.62
CA LEU A 30 -4.08 -9.11 -1.07
C LEU A 30 -4.69 -9.42 0.31
N GLY A 31 -5.56 -8.54 0.82
CA GLY A 31 -6.43 -8.79 1.97
C GLY A 31 -6.07 -8.02 3.25
N ALA A 32 -5.13 -7.07 3.20
CA ALA A 32 -4.90 -6.15 4.32
C ALA A 32 -6.02 -5.11 4.43
N ASP A 33 -6.33 -4.69 5.66
CA ASP A 33 -7.29 -3.62 5.96
C ASP A 33 -6.59 -2.27 6.20
N CYS A 34 -5.30 -2.28 6.54
CA CYS A 34 -4.48 -1.07 6.70
C CYS A 34 -2.98 -1.37 6.48
N CYS A 35 -2.22 -0.34 6.11
CA CYS A 35 -0.76 -0.38 5.98
C CYS A 35 -0.08 0.60 6.95
N PHE A 36 0.98 0.17 7.63
CA PHE A 36 1.80 1.06 8.46
C PHE A 36 3.08 1.50 7.75
N ILE A 37 3.53 2.71 8.07
CA ILE A 37 4.73 3.34 7.50
C ILE A 37 5.80 3.48 8.57
N GLY A 38 6.92 2.76 8.41
CA GLY A 38 8.08 2.82 9.30
C GLY A 38 9.13 3.84 8.84
N ARG A 39 10.22 3.33 8.23
CA ARG A 39 11.37 4.14 7.79
C ARG A 39 11.03 5.47 7.07
N PRO A 40 10.08 5.54 6.12
CA PRO A 40 9.75 6.81 5.47
C PRO A 40 9.27 7.91 6.43
N ALA A 41 8.58 7.55 7.52
CA ALA A 41 8.14 8.50 8.53
C ALA A 41 9.34 9.10 9.28
N ILE A 42 10.32 8.28 9.64
CA ILE A 42 11.56 8.71 10.32
C ILE A 42 12.39 9.61 9.38
N TRP A 43 12.52 9.24 8.11
CA TRP A 43 13.25 10.05 7.13
C TRP A 43 12.59 11.42 6.91
N ALA A 44 11.27 11.43 6.76
CA ALA A 44 10.51 12.66 6.58
C ALA A 44 10.59 13.56 7.83
N LEU A 45 10.52 12.96 9.02
CA LEU A 45 10.71 13.65 10.29
C LEU A 45 12.10 14.29 10.38
N ASN A 46 13.15 13.58 9.99
CA ASN A 46 14.51 14.13 10.00
C ASN A 46 14.70 15.24 8.96
N ALA A 47 14.06 15.15 7.81
CA ALA A 47 14.19 16.13 6.74
C ALA A 47 13.49 17.46 7.05
N MET A 48 12.25 17.42 7.55
CA MET A 48 11.42 18.62 7.73
C MET A 48 10.49 18.54 8.95
N GLY A 49 10.86 17.79 9.99
CA GLY A 49 10.06 17.69 11.21
C GLY A 49 8.64 17.14 10.94
N ALA A 50 7.68 17.65 11.71
CA ALA A 50 6.27 17.26 11.59
C ALA A 50 5.70 17.56 10.19
N ASP A 51 6.09 18.69 9.58
CA ASP A 51 5.64 19.06 8.23
C ASP A 51 6.15 18.08 7.17
N GLY A 52 7.36 17.56 7.34
CA GLY A 52 7.90 16.49 6.51
C GLY A 52 7.05 15.23 6.60
N VAL A 53 6.70 14.79 7.81
CA VAL A 53 5.84 13.61 8.02
C VAL A 53 4.46 13.82 7.38
N LYS A 54 3.85 15.00 7.57
CA LYS A 54 2.59 15.35 6.93
C LYS A 54 2.72 15.29 5.41
N LYS A 55 3.75 15.90 4.83
CA LYS A 55 3.99 15.90 3.39
C LYS A 55 4.17 14.48 2.83
N MET A 56 4.85 13.61 3.56
CA MET A 56 5.01 12.20 3.20
C MET A 56 3.67 11.47 3.17
N LEU A 57 2.82 11.67 4.17
CA LEU A 57 1.47 11.08 4.19
C LEU A 57 0.60 11.63 3.05
N ASP A 58 0.68 12.92 2.76
CA ASP A 58 -0.03 13.56 1.64
C ASP A 58 0.41 12.92 0.31
N ILE A 59 1.72 12.75 0.07
CA ILE A 59 2.26 12.10 -1.14
C ILE A 59 1.74 10.66 -1.28
N LEU A 60 1.84 9.84 -0.22
CA LEU A 60 1.37 8.45 -0.29
C LEU A 60 -0.14 8.36 -0.53
N THR A 61 -0.90 9.28 0.05
CA THR A 61 -2.36 9.36 -0.13
C THR A 61 -2.72 9.70 -1.58
N GLU A 62 -2.05 10.70 -2.16
CA GLU A 62 -2.28 11.08 -3.56
C GLU A 62 -1.85 9.98 -4.53
N GLU A 63 -0.70 9.34 -4.32
CA GLU A 63 -0.31 8.20 -5.13
C GLU A 63 -1.29 7.02 -5.03
N PHE A 64 -1.85 6.78 -3.84
CA PHE A 64 -2.83 5.72 -3.64
C PHE A 64 -4.15 6.04 -4.38
N ARG A 65 -4.64 7.28 -4.27
CA ARG A 65 -5.81 7.77 -5.03
C ARG A 65 -5.59 7.68 -6.54
N LEU A 66 -4.42 8.08 -7.03
CA LEU A 66 -4.06 7.96 -8.44
C LEU A 66 -4.06 6.48 -8.88
N THR A 67 -3.49 5.59 -8.08
CA THR A 67 -3.49 4.15 -8.38
C THR A 67 -4.92 3.60 -8.44
N MET A 68 -5.79 4.00 -7.50
CA MET A 68 -7.21 3.62 -7.49
C MET A 68 -7.93 4.11 -8.76
N ALA A 69 -7.74 5.37 -9.13
CA ALA A 69 -8.34 5.95 -10.33
C ALA A 69 -7.90 5.20 -11.60
N LEU A 70 -6.60 4.91 -11.74
CA LEU A 70 -6.06 4.16 -12.88
C LEU A 70 -6.53 2.68 -12.89
N ALA A 71 -6.80 2.10 -11.72
CA ALA A 71 -7.33 0.74 -11.59
C ALA A 71 -8.87 0.68 -11.70
N GLY A 72 -9.55 1.81 -11.93
CA GLY A 72 -11.01 1.87 -12.03
C GLY A 72 -11.75 1.63 -10.70
N CYS A 73 -11.10 1.90 -9.57
CA CYS A 73 -11.68 1.78 -8.23
C CYS A 73 -12.01 3.18 -7.69
N THR A 74 -13.28 3.46 -7.43
CA THR A 74 -13.73 4.70 -6.78
C THR A 74 -13.84 4.58 -5.26
N ARG A 75 -13.88 3.33 -4.75
CA ARG A 75 -13.95 3.00 -3.32
C ARG A 75 -12.96 1.90 -2.96
N VAL A 76 -12.45 1.92 -1.73
CA VAL A 76 -11.43 0.97 -1.26
C VAL A 76 -11.94 -0.48 -1.27
N ASP A 77 -13.22 -0.70 -1.00
CA ASP A 77 -13.83 -2.04 -1.00
C ASP A 77 -13.99 -2.67 -2.39
N GLN A 78 -13.79 -1.89 -3.46
CA GLN A 78 -13.72 -2.41 -4.82
C GLN A 78 -12.36 -3.04 -5.12
N ILE A 79 -11.32 -2.75 -4.32
CA ILE A 79 -9.98 -3.30 -4.47
C ILE A 79 -10.01 -4.78 -4.06
N SER A 80 -9.62 -5.64 -4.99
CA SER A 80 -9.64 -7.10 -4.79
C SER A 80 -8.49 -7.81 -5.51
N PRO A 81 -8.28 -9.13 -5.26
CA PRO A 81 -7.20 -9.88 -5.89
C PRO A 81 -7.17 -9.86 -7.43
N LYS A 82 -8.30 -9.54 -8.09
CA LYS A 82 -8.39 -9.45 -9.56
C LYS A 82 -7.48 -8.37 -10.17
N HIS A 83 -7.08 -7.37 -9.39
CA HIS A 83 -6.20 -6.30 -9.85
C HIS A 83 -4.71 -6.68 -9.76
N ILE A 84 -4.39 -7.88 -9.26
CA ILE A 84 -3.03 -8.32 -8.98
C ILE A 84 -2.66 -9.46 -9.91
N GLN A 85 -1.62 -9.24 -10.72
CA GLN A 85 -1.01 -10.28 -11.51
C GLN A 85 0.28 -10.78 -10.83
N HIS A 86 0.33 -12.08 -10.53
CA HIS A 86 1.57 -12.70 -10.06
C HIS A 86 2.55 -12.87 -11.23
N LYS A 87 3.70 -12.19 -11.14
CA LYS A 87 4.77 -12.39 -12.12
C LYS A 87 5.45 -13.74 -11.85
N LYS A 88 5.36 -14.66 -12.82
CA LYS A 88 5.99 -16.00 -12.75
C LYS A 88 7.47 -16.01 -13.18
N VAL A 89 7.93 -14.99 -13.91
CA VAL A 89 9.29 -14.91 -14.43
C VAL A 89 9.91 -13.56 -14.05
N TYR A 90 10.98 -13.59 -13.26
CA TYR A 90 11.88 -12.45 -13.15
C TYR A 90 12.74 -12.44 -14.40
N ALA A 91 12.30 -11.76 -15.45
CA ALA A 91 13.21 -11.34 -16.49
C ALA A 91 14.23 -10.41 -15.81
N SER A 92 15.47 -10.89 -15.74
CA SER A 92 16.64 -10.07 -15.43
C SER A 92 16.52 -8.77 -16.22
N LYS A 93 16.51 -7.62 -15.52
CA LYS A 93 16.74 -6.33 -16.17
C LYS A 93 18.26 -6.10 -16.28
N LEU A 94 18.94 -7.05 -16.91
CA LEU A 94 20.28 -6.94 -17.45
C LEU A 94 20.20 -7.39 -18.89
#